data_AF-A0A8B6CBM5-F1
#
_entry.id   AF-A0A8B6CBM5-F1
#
_cell.length_a   1.000
_cell.length_b   1.000
_cell.length_c   1.000
_cell.angle_alpha   90.00
_cell.angle_beta   90.00
_cell.angle_gamma   90.00
#
_symmetry.space_group_name_H-M   'P 1'
#
loop_
_entity.id
_entity.type
_entity.pdbx_description
1 polymer ?
#
loop_
_entity_poly.entity_id
_entity_poly.type
_entity_poly.pdbx_seq_one_letter_code
_entity_poly.pdbx_strand_id
1 'polypeptide(L)'
;MNQKIQEGISHPMITALSMLPDCIHVGKSIKCSFSNWYLLLNGERSNLSIMQTLRSDANFDVRQRLRKLLNIDCVRNKDRMAVDTVIKISSPEVVDVLRSVKLVVHDIIPERYRPTDDNKPGMYPHPVALDTDGIGISRSIGVSVKTLKSKKQLQETAMKLGLSDEGTAEAIPATDLLFCSSDQDRTIYQIQLKEDGIGFAGNVLEIKKYHDDCYHILSMCLKKDLLYISWKGEEGRGGGVVFLDLVQGLTTRCFSNNTRDCSEVHGICPYKDGIVFADLKSRHVKMYKAGNITTIAGTGEDGCLLGSASHCSFGQPVAVAAENEKNLFVCDVQYGAIKLITGLEGTALFLSCLNKLYLAFGVKSKKNLLLQQTPAESILQIEECIEFLSKTFSDVKALHSLERNTNGADGTISQQTMESVQMMHSSMSSLVDITSTTNPSYKPNLKSCLTTVVENLHSLSHVKQDLPSKLQYCRDFGNIFTEIVKRITNWSAYYFTKDSSYYPLPDSAINLNGIPKLKKPDTRSITPEDSKLLYDWAKTHGKCVRQRMVRQETTMYKCGTLPLNMYSDKNYEGSALVFNWQQNDENDSNDQRVDEEYDTDDETDDRDDEEDNGFVDNHGNT
;
A
#
# COMPACT_ATOMS: atom_id res chain seq x y z
N MET A 1 -48.51 -15.99 -11.13
CA MET A 1 -47.21 -15.26 -11.09
C MET A 1 -46.06 -16.13 -11.61
N ASN A 2 -45.98 -17.41 -11.25
CA ASN A 2 -44.91 -18.32 -11.70
C ASN A 2 -44.88 -18.61 -13.22
N GLN A 3 -46.03 -18.55 -13.90
CA GLN A 3 -46.12 -18.83 -15.35
C GLN A 3 -45.52 -17.70 -16.22
N LYS A 4 -45.68 -16.43 -15.81
CA LYS A 4 -45.15 -15.25 -16.54
C LYS A 4 -43.63 -15.11 -16.47
N ILE A 5 -43.01 -15.64 -15.41
CA ILE A 5 -41.54 -15.66 -15.26
C ILE A 5 -40.90 -16.72 -16.16
N GLN A 6 -41.59 -17.84 -16.42
CA GLN A 6 -41.15 -18.89 -17.35
C GLN A 6 -41.27 -18.48 -18.83
N GLU A 7 -42.15 -17.53 -19.16
CA GLU A 7 -42.36 -17.00 -20.51
C GLU A 7 -41.43 -15.81 -20.85
N GLY A 8 -40.47 -15.45 -19.98
CA GLY A 8 -39.54 -14.34 -20.21
C GLY A 8 -40.16 -12.95 -20.06
N ILE A 9 -41.42 -12.85 -19.63
CA ILE A 9 -42.11 -11.58 -19.39
C ILE A 9 -41.81 -11.14 -17.94
N SER A 10 -40.69 -10.43 -17.78
CA SER A 10 -40.34 -9.82 -16.50
C SER A 10 -41.42 -8.84 -16.04
N HIS A 11 -41.85 -8.94 -14.78
CA HIS A 11 -42.83 -8.02 -14.21
C HIS A 11 -42.24 -6.58 -14.21
N PRO A 12 -43.00 -5.52 -14.56
CA PRO A 12 -42.48 -4.14 -14.66
C PRO A 12 -41.70 -3.67 -13.42
N MET A 13 -42.15 -4.07 -12.23
CA MET A 13 -41.45 -3.78 -10.96
C MET A 13 -40.10 -4.49 -10.81
N ILE A 14 -39.90 -5.65 -11.44
CA ILE A 14 -38.63 -6.39 -11.42
C ILE A 14 -37.65 -5.75 -12.43
N THR A 15 -38.13 -5.28 -13.57
CA THR A 15 -37.33 -4.52 -14.55
C THR A 15 -36.89 -3.15 -14.03
N ALA A 16 -37.60 -2.59 -13.05
CA ALA A 16 -37.22 -1.37 -12.36
C ALA A 16 -36.19 -1.58 -11.22
N LEU A 17 -35.81 -2.82 -10.90
CA LEU A 17 -34.80 -3.10 -9.87
C LEU A 17 -33.40 -2.90 -10.45
N SER A 18 -32.62 -2.04 -9.79
CA SER A 18 -31.21 -1.83 -10.10
C SER A 18 -30.35 -2.13 -8.87
N MET A 19 -29.19 -2.74 -9.09
CA MET A 19 -28.25 -3.10 -8.02
C MET A 19 -27.27 -1.95 -7.81
N LEU A 20 -27.52 -1.13 -6.79
CA LEU A 20 -26.64 -0.01 -6.43
C LEU A 20 -25.69 -0.42 -5.29
N PRO A 21 -24.38 -0.61 -5.56
CA PRO A 21 -23.40 -0.83 -4.49
C PRO A 21 -23.34 0.40 -3.58
N ASP A 22 -23.12 0.17 -2.29
CA ASP A 22 -22.98 1.25 -1.33
C ASP A 22 -21.64 1.98 -1.49
N CYS A 23 -21.70 3.30 -1.65
CA CYS A 23 -20.52 4.10 -1.92
C CYS A 23 -19.54 4.11 -0.74
N ILE A 24 -20.02 3.99 0.50
CA ILE A 24 -19.15 3.94 1.68
C ILE A 24 -18.29 2.69 1.61
N HIS A 25 -18.89 1.52 1.34
CA HIS A 25 -18.17 0.27 1.15
C HIS A 25 -17.22 0.31 -0.05
N VAL A 26 -17.63 0.86 -1.19
CA VAL A 26 -16.75 0.96 -2.37
C VAL A 26 -15.54 1.84 -2.08
N GLY A 27 -15.71 3.03 -1.48
CA GLY A 27 -14.57 3.88 -1.16
C GLY A 27 -13.68 3.32 -0.05
N LYS A 28 -14.21 2.52 0.88
CA LYS A 28 -13.39 1.74 1.82
C LYS A 28 -12.52 0.73 1.08
N SER A 29 -13.06 0.01 0.10
CA SER A 29 -12.29 -0.92 -0.73
C SER A 29 -11.17 -0.21 -1.50
N ILE A 30 -11.47 0.96 -2.09
CA ILE A 30 -10.47 1.82 -2.75
C ILE A 30 -9.36 2.24 -1.77
N LYS A 31 -9.72 2.73 -0.59
CA LYS A 31 -8.75 3.10 0.46
C LYS A 31 -7.93 1.91 0.93
N CYS A 32 -8.53 0.73 1.09
CA CYS A 32 -7.81 -0.48 1.49
C CYS A 32 -6.74 -0.85 0.46
N SER A 33 -7.04 -0.78 -0.85
CA SER A 33 -6.02 -0.97 -1.88
C SER A 33 -4.86 0.04 -1.72
N PHE A 34 -5.17 1.31 -1.50
CA PHE A 34 -4.17 2.37 -1.28
C PHE A 34 -3.34 2.20 0.00
N SER A 35 -3.91 1.55 1.02
CA SER A 35 -3.21 1.30 2.29
C SER A 35 -2.29 0.08 2.19
N ASN A 36 -2.71 -0.94 1.44
CA ASN A 36 -2.02 -2.23 1.40
C ASN A 36 -0.95 -2.31 0.31
N TRP A 37 -1.11 -1.55 -0.77
CA TRP A 37 -0.27 -1.65 -1.96
C TRP A 37 0.32 -0.30 -2.33
N TYR A 38 1.51 -0.31 -2.94
CA TYR A 38 1.96 0.85 -3.70
C TYR A 38 1.14 0.90 -4.99
N LEU A 39 0.24 1.87 -5.08
CA LEU A 39 -0.51 2.13 -6.30
C LEU A 39 0.34 2.98 -7.23
N LEU A 40 0.26 2.70 -8.53
CA LEU A 40 0.87 3.51 -9.57
C LEU A 40 -0.16 4.50 -10.11
N LEU A 41 -0.15 5.72 -9.59
CA LEU A 41 -1.14 6.75 -9.91
C LEU A 41 -0.51 7.75 -10.86
N ASN A 42 -0.93 7.75 -12.13
CA ASN A 42 -0.31 8.58 -13.17
C ASN A 42 1.22 8.35 -13.25
N GLY A 43 1.68 7.10 -13.10
CA GLY A 43 3.09 6.74 -13.09
C GLY A 43 3.85 7.07 -11.79
N GLU A 44 3.23 7.73 -10.81
CA GLU A 44 3.82 8.02 -9.49
C GLU A 44 3.43 6.91 -8.48
N ARG A 45 4.41 6.39 -7.73
CA ARG A 45 4.14 5.40 -6.68
C ARG A 45 3.51 6.07 -5.47
N SER A 46 2.40 5.52 -5.00
CA SER A 46 1.63 6.11 -3.91
C SER A 46 1.15 5.06 -2.92
N ASN A 47 1.28 5.35 -1.62
CA ASN A 47 0.76 4.52 -0.53
C ASN A 47 0.32 5.40 0.65
N LEU A 48 -0.60 4.91 1.48
CA LEU A 48 -1.05 5.62 2.68
C LEU A 48 0.12 5.97 3.64
N SER A 49 1.16 5.15 3.72
CA SER A 49 2.37 5.40 4.53
C SER A 49 3.06 6.73 4.18
N ILE A 50 2.99 7.16 2.92
CA ILE A 50 3.53 8.44 2.46
C ILE A 50 2.81 9.60 3.17
N MET A 51 1.51 9.47 3.42
CA MET A 51 0.74 10.47 4.19
C MET A 51 1.23 10.54 5.64
N GLN A 52 1.62 9.41 6.24
CA GLN A 52 2.23 9.41 7.56
C GLN A 52 3.60 10.08 7.54
N THR A 53 4.43 9.81 6.53
CA THR A 53 5.71 10.49 6.34
C THR A 53 5.54 11.99 6.25
N LEU A 54 4.60 12.49 5.44
CA LEU A 54 4.32 13.93 5.33
C LEU A 54 3.71 14.52 6.62
N ARG A 55 2.99 13.72 7.41
CA ARG A 55 2.51 14.16 8.74
C ARG A 55 3.66 14.33 9.76
N SER A 56 4.80 13.72 9.49
CA SER A 56 6.04 13.87 10.24
C SER A 56 7.13 14.55 9.41
N ASP A 57 6.75 15.29 8.36
CA ASP A 57 7.67 15.92 7.41
C ASP A 57 8.72 16.76 8.13
N ALA A 58 9.96 16.74 7.62
CA ALA A 58 11.01 17.65 8.05
C ALA A 58 10.60 19.13 7.86
N ASN A 59 9.86 19.46 6.80
CA ASN A 59 9.27 20.77 6.57
C ASN A 59 8.17 21.08 7.61
N PHE A 60 8.41 22.10 8.43
CA PHE A 60 7.52 22.51 9.51
C PHE A 60 6.11 22.90 9.02
N ASP A 61 5.98 23.61 7.89
CA ASP A 61 4.67 24.06 7.38
C ASP A 61 3.79 22.86 6.99
N VAL A 62 4.34 21.96 6.18
CA VAL A 62 3.67 20.73 5.73
C VAL A 62 3.26 19.89 6.94
N ARG A 63 4.18 19.67 7.88
CA ARG A 63 3.96 18.92 9.10
C ARG A 63 2.82 19.51 9.94
N GLN A 64 2.84 20.81 10.19
CA GLN A 64 1.81 21.48 10.99
C GLN A 64 0.43 21.41 10.33
N ARG A 65 0.35 21.71 9.03
CA ARG A 65 -0.90 21.68 8.28
C ARG A 65 -1.50 20.27 8.27
N LEU A 66 -0.70 19.24 7.96
CA LEU A 66 -1.21 17.87 7.96
C LEU A 66 -1.55 17.33 9.35
N ARG A 67 -0.79 17.67 10.40
CA ARG A 67 -1.15 17.25 11.78
C ARG A 67 -2.47 17.84 12.26
N LYS A 68 -2.81 19.05 11.80
CA LYS A 68 -4.08 19.71 12.10
C LYS A 68 -5.27 19.05 11.38
N LEU A 69 -5.05 18.54 10.17
CA LEU A 69 -6.09 17.93 9.33
C LEU A 69 -6.27 16.43 9.62
N LEU A 70 -5.16 15.71 9.82
CA LEU A 70 -5.10 14.27 9.95
C LEU A 70 -4.55 13.88 11.32
N ASN A 71 -5.38 13.20 12.11
CA ASN A 71 -4.88 12.50 13.30
C ASN A 71 -4.05 11.28 12.86
N ILE A 72 -3.27 10.73 13.79
CA ILE A 72 -2.39 9.61 13.46
C ILE A 72 -3.17 8.35 13.04
N ASP A 73 -4.37 8.14 13.58
CA ASP A 73 -5.22 6.99 13.26
C ASP A 73 -5.70 7.00 11.80
N CYS A 74 -5.88 8.20 11.21
CA CYS A 74 -6.28 8.32 9.82
C CYS A 74 -5.25 7.74 8.84
N VAL A 75 -3.96 7.82 9.19
CA VAL A 75 -2.85 7.40 8.33
C VAL A 75 -2.26 6.05 8.72
N ARG A 76 -2.69 5.43 9.82
CA ARG A 76 -2.27 4.08 10.25
C ARG A 76 -3.15 2.93 9.75
N ASN A 77 -4.34 3.25 9.24
CA ASN A 77 -5.36 2.28 8.81
C ASN A 77 -5.74 1.21 9.87
N LYS A 78 -5.68 1.57 11.17
CA LYS A 78 -5.99 0.64 12.28
C LYS A 78 -7.45 0.16 12.26
N ASP A 79 -8.39 1.05 11.94
CA ASP A 79 -9.78 0.71 11.67
C ASP A 79 -10.11 0.88 10.18
N ARG A 80 -10.26 -0.26 9.51
CA ARG A 80 -10.58 -0.32 8.06
C ARG A 80 -12.02 0.06 7.77
N MET A 81 -12.89 0.03 8.77
CA MET A 81 -14.31 0.33 8.65
C MET A 81 -14.62 1.80 8.95
N ALA A 82 -13.63 2.58 9.39
CA ALA A 82 -13.78 4.00 9.70
C ALA A 82 -14.03 4.84 8.43
N VAL A 83 -15.30 5.24 8.24
CA VAL A 83 -15.73 6.14 7.15
C VAL A 83 -15.09 7.53 7.30
N ASP A 84 -15.01 8.03 8.54
CA ASP A 84 -14.43 9.34 8.84
C ASP A 84 -12.98 9.45 8.36
N THR A 85 -12.24 8.34 8.38
CA THR A 85 -10.86 8.32 7.88
C THR A 85 -10.81 8.58 6.39
N VAL A 86 -11.69 7.93 5.60
CA VAL A 86 -11.75 8.15 4.15
C VAL A 86 -12.07 9.62 3.86
N ILE A 87 -13.08 10.19 4.53
CA ILE A 87 -13.49 11.60 4.38
C ILE A 87 -12.36 12.57 4.71
N LYS A 88 -11.59 12.29 5.77
CA LYS A 88 -10.50 13.16 6.21
C LYS A 88 -9.31 13.12 5.25
N ILE A 89 -8.87 11.93 4.83
CA ILE A 89 -7.70 11.82 3.94
C ILE A 89 -8.00 12.37 2.54
N SER A 90 -9.26 12.31 2.09
CA SER A 90 -9.67 12.81 0.79
C SER A 90 -10.10 14.28 0.80
N SER A 91 -9.99 14.98 1.94
CA SER A 91 -10.49 16.35 2.05
C SER A 91 -9.73 17.31 1.12
N PRO A 92 -10.39 18.34 0.56
CA PRO A 92 -9.73 19.32 -0.31
C PRO A 92 -8.51 19.97 0.34
N GLU A 93 -8.56 20.25 1.64
CA GLU A 93 -7.47 20.86 2.38
C GLU A 93 -6.23 19.95 2.44
N VAL A 94 -6.43 18.62 2.53
CA VAL A 94 -5.33 17.65 2.47
C VAL A 94 -4.75 17.61 1.06
N VAL A 95 -5.60 17.56 0.04
CA VAL A 95 -5.19 17.58 -1.37
C VAL A 95 -4.37 18.85 -1.69
N ASP A 96 -4.76 20.01 -1.16
CA ASP A 96 -4.02 21.25 -1.34
C ASP A 96 -2.64 21.24 -0.67
N VAL A 97 -2.50 20.57 0.48
CA VAL A 97 -1.18 20.35 1.08
C VAL A 97 -0.33 19.45 0.18
N LEU A 98 -0.88 18.36 -0.33
CA LEU A 98 -0.15 17.45 -1.23
C LEU A 98 0.35 18.16 -2.48
N ARG A 99 -0.48 18.99 -3.11
CA ARG A 99 -0.10 19.79 -4.28
C ARG A 99 0.99 20.83 -3.99
N SER A 100 1.14 21.25 -2.74
CA SER A 100 2.22 22.17 -2.34
C SER A 100 3.59 21.49 -2.21
N VAL A 101 3.62 20.14 -2.18
CA VAL A 101 4.83 19.35 -2.07
C VAL A 101 5.20 18.78 -3.44
N LYS A 102 6.34 19.24 -4.00
CA LYS A 102 6.78 18.84 -5.35
C LYS A 102 7.18 17.37 -5.44
N LEU A 103 7.98 16.91 -4.47
CA LEU A 103 8.47 15.54 -4.37
C LEU A 103 8.53 15.15 -2.90
N VAL A 104 8.24 13.89 -2.62
CA VAL A 104 8.35 13.28 -1.29
C VAL A 104 9.40 12.19 -1.31
N VAL A 105 10.19 12.13 -0.24
CA VAL A 105 11.12 11.05 0.08
C VAL A 105 10.52 10.19 1.18
N HIS A 106 10.45 8.89 0.93
CA HIS A 106 9.83 7.92 1.82
C HIS A 106 10.66 6.64 1.87
N ASP A 107 10.88 6.07 3.05
CA ASP A 107 11.54 4.77 3.16
C ASP A 107 10.64 3.67 2.61
N ILE A 108 11.18 2.85 1.71
CA ILE A 108 10.50 1.67 1.23
C ILE A 108 10.70 0.58 2.27
N ILE A 109 9.58 0.10 2.76
CA ILE A 109 9.53 -1.11 3.55
C ILE A 109 8.97 -2.17 2.60
N PRO A 110 9.74 -3.22 2.25
CA PRO A 110 9.19 -4.35 1.54
C PRO A 110 8.17 -5.02 2.46
N GLU A 111 6.89 -4.72 2.30
CA GLU A 111 5.86 -5.62 2.77
C GLU A 111 5.26 -6.32 1.58
N ARG A 112 5.19 -7.65 1.66
CA ARG A 112 4.20 -8.34 0.86
C ARG A 112 3.01 -8.81 1.70
N TYR A 113 3.11 -9.53 2.83
CA TYR A 113 1.87 -9.93 3.54
C TYR A 113 1.94 -10.17 5.08
N ARG A 114 3.10 -10.05 5.75
CA ARG A 114 3.24 -10.23 7.22
C ARG A 114 4.62 -9.74 7.70
N PRO A 115 4.79 -9.28 8.95
CA PRO A 115 6.12 -9.08 9.53
C PRO A 115 6.92 -10.39 9.50
N THR A 116 8.09 -10.39 8.87
CA THR A 116 9.08 -11.47 8.90
C THR A 116 10.42 -10.84 9.31
N ASP A 117 11.45 -11.64 9.57
CA ASP A 117 12.81 -11.09 9.79
C ASP A 117 13.28 -10.26 8.58
N ASP A 118 12.72 -10.54 7.41
CA ASP A 118 12.99 -9.88 6.12
C ASP A 118 12.25 -8.55 5.90
N ASN A 119 11.61 -7.95 6.91
CA ASN A 119 11.04 -6.61 6.79
C ASN A 119 11.20 -5.69 8.01
N LYS A 120 12.17 -6.01 8.87
CA LYS A 120 12.52 -5.23 10.08
C LYS A 120 13.43 -4.03 9.76
N PRO A 121 13.53 -3.03 10.66
CA PRO A 121 14.57 -2.00 10.58
C PRO A 121 15.96 -2.63 10.48
N GLY A 122 16.83 -2.15 9.58
CA GLY A 122 18.18 -2.70 9.36
C GLY A 122 18.25 -3.95 8.48
N MET A 123 17.12 -4.42 7.94
CA MET A 123 17.02 -5.58 7.04
C MET A 123 17.86 -5.46 5.75
N TYR A 124 18.11 -4.24 5.28
CA TYR A 124 19.11 -3.98 4.26
C TYR A 124 20.35 -3.43 4.95
N PRO A 125 21.23 -4.25 5.52
CA PRO A 125 22.34 -3.73 6.34
C PRO A 125 23.22 -2.78 5.54
N HIS A 126 23.50 -3.10 4.26
CA HIS A 126 24.28 -2.26 3.34
C HIS A 126 23.81 -2.42 1.89
N PRO A 127 22.70 -1.81 1.45
CA PRO A 127 22.23 -1.96 0.09
C PRO A 127 23.12 -1.11 -0.83
N VAL A 128 24.01 -1.73 -1.60
CA VAL A 128 24.99 -1.00 -2.44
C VAL A 128 24.57 -0.84 -3.89
N ALA A 129 23.57 -1.58 -4.35
CA ALA A 129 23.09 -1.56 -5.73
C ALA A 129 21.55 -1.64 -5.80
N LEU A 130 20.99 -1.08 -6.86
CA LEU A 130 19.56 -1.16 -7.21
C LEU A 130 19.42 -1.43 -8.68
N ASP A 131 18.48 -2.30 -9.01
CA ASP A 131 17.99 -2.45 -10.37
C ASP A 131 16.46 -2.42 -10.37
N THR A 132 15.91 -1.91 -11.46
CA THR A 132 14.49 -1.92 -11.75
C THR A 132 14.30 -2.78 -12.98
N ASP A 133 13.72 -3.97 -12.80
CA ASP A 133 13.29 -4.79 -13.94
C ASP A 133 12.42 -3.90 -14.86
N GLY A 134 12.48 -4.11 -16.18
CA GLY A 134 11.61 -3.43 -17.15
C GLY A 134 10.09 -3.60 -16.91
N ILE A 135 9.71 -4.36 -15.87
CA ILE A 135 8.36 -4.61 -15.37
C ILE A 135 8.05 -3.72 -14.15
N GLY A 136 8.84 -2.69 -13.81
CA GLY A 136 8.48 -1.73 -12.76
C GLY A 136 8.34 -2.35 -11.36
N ILE A 137 9.17 -3.36 -11.06
CA ILE A 137 9.35 -3.88 -9.70
C ILE A 137 10.82 -3.67 -9.38
N SER A 138 11.13 -2.90 -8.32
CA SER A 138 12.50 -2.83 -7.81
C SER A 138 12.86 -4.20 -7.22
N ARG A 139 13.92 -4.83 -7.76
CA ARG A 139 14.59 -5.93 -7.09
C ARG A 139 15.80 -5.35 -6.38
N SER A 140 15.80 -5.44 -5.05
CA SER A 140 16.97 -5.12 -4.24
C SER A 140 18.00 -6.24 -4.41
N ILE A 141 19.04 -6.02 -5.21
CA ILE A 141 20.23 -6.88 -5.20
C ILE A 141 21.10 -6.42 -4.03
N GLY A 142 20.77 -6.90 -2.83
CA GLY A 142 21.62 -6.76 -1.66
C GLY A 142 22.78 -7.73 -1.75
N VAL A 143 23.85 -7.39 -2.48
CA VAL A 143 25.08 -8.19 -2.46
C VAL A 143 25.97 -7.67 -1.33
N SER A 144 25.77 -8.22 -0.14
CA SER A 144 26.84 -8.29 0.84
C SER A 144 27.71 -9.49 0.47
N VAL A 145 28.89 -9.23 -0.09
CA VAL A 145 29.89 -10.24 -0.49
C VAL A 145 30.28 -11.16 0.70
N LYS A 146 29.97 -10.78 1.95
CA LYS A 146 30.21 -11.62 3.14
C LYS A 146 29.25 -12.81 3.32
N THR A 147 28.18 -12.94 2.54
CA THR A 147 27.17 -14.00 2.74
C THR A 147 27.13 -15.09 1.66
N LEU A 148 28.14 -15.15 0.79
CA LEU A 148 28.28 -16.23 -0.20
C LEU A 148 29.22 -17.30 0.34
N LYS A 149 28.68 -18.22 1.14
CA LYS A 149 29.41 -19.30 1.85
C LYS A 149 30.00 -20.41 0.96
N SER A 150 30.35 -20.15 -0.32
CA SER A 150 31.24 -21.10 -1.01
C SER A 150 32.11 -20.43 -2.08
N LYS A 151 33.42 -20.58 -1.92
CA LYS A 151 34.48 -20.25 -2.90
C LYS A 151 34.24 -20.90 -4.28
N LYS A 152 33.45 -21.98 -4.29
CA LYS A 152 33.15 -22.80 -5.47
C LYS A 152 32.10 -22.17 -6.41
N GLN A 153 31.10 -21.46 -5.87
CA GLN A 153 30.07 -20.79 -6.68
C GLN A 153 30.58 -19.48 -7.32
N LEU A 154 31.50 -18.77 -6.66
CA LEU A 154 32.21 -17.62 -7.24
C LEU A 154 33.13 -18.07 -8.38
N GLN A 155 33.94 -19.11 -8.15
CA GLN A 155 34.82 -19.67 -9.19
C GLN A 155 34.04 -20.25 -10.39
N GLU A 156 32.89 -20.90 -10.19
CA GLU A 156 32.08 -21.43 -11.30
C GLU A 156 31.38 -20.34 -12.13
N THR A 157 31.13 -19.15 -11.57
CA THR A 157 30.50 -18.03 -12.27
C THR A 157 31.55 -17.12 -12.94
N ALA A 158 32.68 -16.88 -12.28
CA ALA A 158 33.83 -16.14 -12.82
C ALA A 158 34.57 -16.92 -13.93
N MET A 159 34.80 -18.23 -13.75
CA MET A 159 35.44 -19.07 -14.79
C MET A 159 34.57 -19.26 -16.05
N LYS A 160 33.25 -19.17 -15.95
CA LYS A 160 32.35 -19.27 -17.12
C LYS A 160 32.25 -17.98 -17.94
N LEU A 161 32.62 -16.84 -17.35
CA LEU A 161 32.61 -15.52 -17.99
C LEU A 161 34.00 -15.01 -18.39
N GLY A 162 35.07 -15.76 -18.06
CA GLY A 162 36.44 -15.43 -18.49
C GLY A 162 37.04 -14.18 -17.84
N LEU A 163 36.46 -13.71 -16.73
CA LEU A 163 36.94 -12.55 -15.98
C LEU A 163 37.71 -13.06 -14.75
N SER A 164 38.95 -12.60 -14.59
CA SER A 164 39.80 -12.91 -13.43
C SER A 164 39.21 -12.32 -12.14
N ASP A 165 39.51 -13.00 -11.03
CA ASP A 165 38.78 -13.02 -9.74
C ASP A 165 38.64 -11.68 -8.96
N GLU A 166 38.92 -10.50 -9.51
CA GLU A 166 38.97 -9.22 -8.75
C GLU A 166 38.39 -7.99 -9.48
N GLY A 167 37.17 -8.08 -10.00
CA GLY A 167 36.47 -6.94 -10.62
C GLY A 167 35.11 -6.62 -9.99
N THR A 168 34.87 -5.36 -9.63
CA THR A 168 33.52 -4.82 -9.38
C THR A 168 32.75 -4.77 -10.71
N ALA A 169 31.97 -5.81 -10.99
CA ALA A 169 31.14 -5.87 -12.19
C ALA A 169 29.82 -5.12 -11.96
N GLU A 170 29.69 -3.95 -12.58
CA GLU A 170 28.43 -3.21 -12.67
C GLU A 170 27.78 -3.50 -14.01
N ALA A 171 26.55 -4.01 -13.95
CA ALA A 171 25.88 -4.63 -15.09
C ALA A 171 24.54 -3.94 -15.36
N ILE A 172 24.30 -3.54 -16.61
CA ILE A 172 22.98 -3.07 -17.08
C ILE A 172 22.35 -4.16 -17.93
N PRO A 173 21.20 -4.75 -17.55
CA PRO A 173 20.46 -5.63 -18.46
C PRO A 173 19.65 -4.79 -19.46
N ALA A 174 20.13 -4.68 -20.70
CA ALA A 174 19.25 -4.48 -21.84
C ALA A 174 18.86 -5.87 -22.37
N THR A 175 17.68 -6.02 -22.96
CA THR A 175 16.99 -7.31 -23.21
C THR A 175 17.75 -8.41 -23.94
N ASP A 176 18.96 -8.16 -24.47
CA ASP A 176 19.96 -9.17 -24.88
C ASP A 176 21.43 -8.69 -24.75
N LEU A 177 21.69 -7.54 -24.11
CA LEU A 177 23.01 -6.89 -24.04
C LEU A 177 23.33 -6.45 -22.61
N LEU A 178 24.51 -6.80 -22.15
CA LEU A 178 25.05 -6.45 -20.84
C LEU A 178 26.33 -5.64 -21.02
N PHE A 179 26.40 -4.44 -20.45
CA PHE A 179 27.66 -3.70 -20.35
C PHE A 179 28.29 -3.98 -19.00
N CYS A 180 29.58 -4.29 -18.98
CA CYS A 180 30.36 -4.47 -17.77
C CYS A 180 31.75 -3.85 -17.93
N SER A 181 32.44 -3.66 -16.83
CA SER A 181 33.78 -3.07 -16.82
C SER A 181 34.71 -3.90 -15.94
N SER A 182 35.98 -3.96 -16.34
CA SER A 182 37.06 -4.62 -15.61
C SER A 182 38.09 -3.56 -15.22
N ASP A 183 38.22 -3.31 -13.92
CA ASP A 183 39.24 -2.40 -13.39
C ASP A 183 40.64 -2.98 -13.59
N GLN A 184 40.78 -4.31 -13.56
CA GLN A 184 42.04 -5.02 -13.83
C GLN A 184 42.50 -4.82 -15.27
N ASP A 185 41.60 -5.02 -16.23
CA ASP A 185 41.90 -4.85 -17.66
C ASP A 185 41.80 -3.38 -18.10
N ARG A 186 41.33 -2.51 -17.21
CA ARG A 186 40.98 -1.11 -17.48
C ARG A 186 40.15 -0.97 -18.75
N THR A 187 39.11 -1.80 -18.89
CA THR A 187 38.36 -1.95 -20.14
C THR A 187 36.87 -2.14 -19.89
N ILE A 188 36.06 -1.57 -20.80
CA ILE A 188 34.60 -1.72 -20.86
C ILE A 188 34.26 -2.77 -21.92
N TYR A 189 33.43 -3.73 -21.54
CA TYR A 189 32.95 -4.81 -22.38
C TYR A 189 31.44 -4.71 -22.61
N GLN A 190 31.02 -5.22 -23.76
CA GLN A 190 29.63 -5.50 -24.09
C GLN A 190 29.49 -7.00 -24.26
N ILE A 191 28.52 -7.60 -23.57
CA ILE A 191 28.25 -9.02 -23.61
C ILE A 191 26.87 -9.20 -24.23
N GLN A 192 26.80 -9.91 -25.35
CA GLN A 192 25.52 -10.31 -25.92
C GLN A 192 25.03 -11.57 -25.23
N LEU A 193 23.97 -11.44 -24.42
CA LEU A 193 23.42 -12.53 -23.63
C LEU A 193 22.63 -13.50 -24.52
N LYS A 194 22.80 -14.79 -24.25
CA LYS A 194 21.97 -15.90 -24.72
C LYS A 194 21.62 -16.75 -23.52
N GLU A 195 20.33 -16.96 -23.31
CA GLU A 195 19.81 -17.86 -22.28
C GLU A 195 19.87 -19.30 -22.82
N ASP A 196 20.65 -20.16 -22.18
CA ASP A 196 20.79 -21.58 -22.56
C ASP A 196 19.97 -22.52 -21.66
N GLY A 197 19.15 -21.96 -20.76
CA GLY A 197 18.33 -22.68 -19.79
C GLY A 197 19.08 -23.12 -18.52
N ILE A 198 20.39 -22.87 -18.41
CA ILE A 198 21.21 -23.16 -17.21
C ILE A 198 21.88 -21.87 -16.70
N GLY A 199 22.20 -20.94 -17.59
CA GLY A 199 22.73 -19.62 -17.24
C GLY A 199 22.73 -18.66 -18.43
N PHE A 200 23.53 -17.60 -18.31
CA PHE A 200 23.78 -16.66 -19.40
C PHE A 200 25.11 -16.99 -20.06
N ALA A 201 25.07 -17.33 -21.34
CA ALA A 201 26.25 -17.45 -22.19
C ALA A 201 26.27 -16.26 -23.16
N GLY A 202 27.42 -15.69 -23.47
CA GLY A 202 27.43 -14.53 -24.35
C GLY A 202 28.75 -14.23 -25.02
N ASN A 203 28.66 -13.59 -26.19
CA ASN A 203 29.83 -13.09 -26.89
C ASN A 203 30.29 -11.80 -26.21
N VAL A 204 31.52 -11.78 -25.72
CA VAL A 204 32.16 -10.61 -25.09
C VAL A 204 32.86 -9.80 -26.17
N LEU A 205 32.55 -8.50 -26.23
CA LEU A 205 33.15 -7.53 -27.14
C LEU A 205 33.81 -6.43 -26.32
N GLU A 206 35.09 -6.16 -26.58
CA GLU A 206 35.77 -4.99 -26.03
C GLU A 206 35.25 -3.72 -26.72
N ILE A 207 34.71 -2.78 -25.94
CA ILE A 207 34.13 -1.54 -26.45
C ILE A 207 35.12 -0.38 -26.33
N LYS A 208 35.73 -0.21 -25.16
CA LYS A 208 36.61 0.93 -24.90
C LYS A 208 37.53 0.67 -23.71
N LYS A 209 38.80 1.04 -23.82
CA LYS A 209 39.71 1.15 -22.68
C LYS A 209 39.42 2.39 -21.85
N TYR A 210 39.72 2.32 -20.57
CA TYR A 210 39.61 3.47 -19.67
C TYR A 210 40.53 4.58 -20.17
N HIS A 211 40.12 5.83 -19.94
CA HIS A 211 41.04 6.96 -20.09
C HIS A 211 42.14 6.90 -19.02
N ASP A 212 43.30 7.48 -19.27
CA ASP A 212 44.49 7.40 -18.39
C ASP A 212 44.18 7.77 -16.92
N ASP A 213 43.39 8.81 -16.69
CA ASP A 213 42.99 9.25 -15.34
C ASP A 213 41.94 8.36 -14.64
N CYS A 214 41.29 7.45 -15.36
CA CYS A 214 40.20 6.62 -14.86
C CYS A 214 40.72 5.30 -14.30
N TYR A 215 40.55 5.09 -12.99
CA TYR A 215 41.02 3.89 -12.30
C TYR A 215 39.88 2.93 -11.97
N HIS A 216 38.72 3.46 -11.58
CA HIS A 216 37.54 2.65 -11.24
C HIS A 216 36.29 3.21 -11.92
N ILE A 217 35.49 2.32 -12.50
CA ILE A 217 34.11 2.65 -12.91
C ILE A 217 33.17 2.34 -11.73
N LEU A 218 32.26 3.26 -11.44
CA LEU A 218 31.38 3.24 -10.25
C LEU A 218 29.89 3.08 -10.56
N SER A 219 29.47 3.34 -11.79
CA SER A 219 28.16 2.96 -12.33
C SER A 219 28.14 3.26 -13.82
N MET A 220 27.40 2.45 -14.56
CA MET A 220 27.09 2.72 -15.96
C MET A 220 25.59 2.75 -16.16
N CYS A 221 25.11 3.60 -17.07
CA CYS A 221 23.74 3.52 -17.55
C CYS A 221 23.61 3.86 -19.03
N LEU A 222 22.82 3.06 -19.75
CA LEU A 222 22.55 3.27 -21.15
C LEU A 222 21.34 4.18 -21.31
N LYS A 223 21.46 5.16 -22.21
CA LYS A 223 20.34 5.99 -22.60
C LYS A 223 20.38 6.32 -24.08
N LYS A 224 19.42 5.76 -24.83
CA LYS A 224 19.48 5.72 -26.30
C LYS A 224 20.82 5.10 -26.70
N ASP A 225 21.61 5.78 -27.52
CA ASP A 225 22.92 5.30 -27.98
C ASP A 225 24.11 5.86 -27.16
N LEU A 226 23.82 6.49 -26.00
CA LEU A 226 24.83 7.08 -25.13
C LEU A 226 24.99 6.22 -23.87
N LEU A 227 26.19 5.66 -23.69
CA LEU A 227 26.57 4.95 -22.46
C LEU A 227 27.19 5.95 -21.49
N TYR A 228 26.45 6.33 -20.45
CA TYR A 228 26.97 7.16 -19.37
C TYR A 228 27.75 6.31 -18.39
N ILE A 229 28.86 6.86 -17.90
CA ILE A 229 29.80 6.17 -17.03
C ILE A 229 30.19 7.15 -15.92
N SER A 230 29.88 6.80 -14.67
CA SER A 230 30.50 7.45 -13.53
C SER A 230 31.78 6.72 -13.17
N TRP A 231 32.81 7.49 -12.84
CA TRP A 231 34.13 6.95 -12.58
C TRP A 231 34.83 7.73 -11.48
N LYS A 232 35.80 7.05 -10.86
CA LYS A 232 36.70 7.59 -9.85
C LYS A 232 38.12 7.63 -10.40
N GLY A 233 38.75 8.79 -10.22
CA GLY A 233 40.17 8.97 -10.51
C GLY A 233 41.01 8.99 -9.25
N GLU A 234 42.24 9.50 -9.38
CA GLU A 234 43.17 9.67 -8.26
C GLU A 234 42.53 10.44 -7.08
N GLU A 235 42.87 10.04 -5.85
CA GLU A 235 42.26 10.58 -4.63
C GLU A 235 42.29 12.12 -4.61
N GLY A 236 41.11 12.71 -4.49
CA GLY A 236 40.95 14.16 -4.36
C GLY A 236 41.15 14.98 -5.64
N ARG A 237 41.47 14.36 -6.80
CA ARG A 237 41.73 15.12 -8.04
C ARG A 237 41.01 14.60 -9.30
N GLY A 238 40.52 13.36 -9.31
CA GLY A 238 39.85 12.78 -10.49
C GLY A 238 38.40 12.36 -10.26
N GLY A 239 37.76 11.90 -11.35
CA GLY A 239 36.40 11.38 -11.34
C GLY A 239 35.33 12.34 -11.88
N GLY A 240 34.13 11.79 -12.05
CA GLY A 240 32.97 12.50 -12.58
C GLY A 240 32.16 11.59 -13.49
N VAL A 241 31.45 12.20 -14.44
CA VAL A 241 30.65 11.47 -15.42
C VAL A 241 31.09 11.80 -16.83
N VAL A 242 31.25 10.77 -17.65
CA VAL A 242 31.43 10.87 -19.10
C VAL A 242 30.28 10.12 -19.79
N PHE A 243 30.04 10.42 -21.06
CA PHE A 243 29.28 9.51 -21.92
C PHE A 243 30.14 9.07 -23.10
N LEU A 244 29.98 7.80 -23.49
CA LEU A 244 30.48 7.24 -24.72
C LEU A 244 29.32 7.19 -25.72
N ASP A 245 29.47 7.88 -26.84
CA ASP A 245 28.60 7.71 -28.00
C ASP A 245 28.94 6.37 -28.67
N LEU A 246 28.03 5.40 -28.59
CA LEU A 246 28.26 4.05 -29.13
C LEU A 246 28.26 4.01 -30.67
N VAL A 247 27.72 5.04 -31.34
CA VAL A 247 27.71 5.15 -32.80
C VAL A 247 29.00 5.80 -33.29
N GLN A 248 29.44 6.87 -32.63
CA GLN A 248 30.62 7.64 -33.05
C GLN A 248 31.93 7.16 -32.38
N GLY A 249 31.84 6.39 -31.31
CA GLY A 249 32.98 5.96 -30.48
C GLY A 249 33.65 7.10 -29.70
N LEU A 250 33.02 8.28 -29.65
CA LEU A 250 33.53 9.49 -29.02
C LEU A 250 33.13 9.53 -27.54
N THR A 251 34.10 9.80 -26.68
CA THR A 251 33.86 10.01 -25.25
C THR A 251 33.82 11.50 -24.94
N THR A 252 32.75 11.96 -24.31
CA THR A 252 32.57 13.36 -23.92
C THR A 252 32.36 13.47 -22.41
N ARG A 253 33.06 14.43 -21.77
CA ARG A 253 32.90 14.69 -20.33
C ARG A 253 31.62 15.48 -20.06
N CYS A 254 30.81 14.99 -19.13
CA CYS A 254 29.61 15.69 -18.65
C CYS A 254 29.99 16.70 -17.55
N PHE A 255 30.62 16.20 -16.48
CA PHE A 255 31.04 16.99 -15.32
C PHE A 255 32.10 16.23 -14.52
N SER A 256 32.75 16.92 -13.59
CA SER A 256 33.81 16.38 -12.73
C SER A 256 33.45 16.47 -11.25
N ASN A 257 34.03 15.55 -10.47
CA ASN A 257 34.02 15.60 -9.01
C ASN A 257 34.79 16.82 -8.49
N ASN A 258 34.66 17.11 -7.19
CA ASN A 258 35.29 18.25 -6.53
C ASN A 258 34.95 19.61 -7.18
N THR A 259 33.78 19.70 -7.79
CA THR A 259 33.24 20.95 -8.32
C THR A 259 32.14 21.47 -7.40
N ARG A 260 31.72 22.72 -7.63
CA ARG A 260 30.57 23.30 -6.91
C ARG A 260 29.30 22.45 -7.09
N ASP A 261 29.12 21.87 -8.26
CA ASP A 261 27.89 21.19 -8.64
C ASP A 261 27.92 19.68 -8.31
N CYS A 262 29.10 19.07 -8.23
CA CYS A 262 29.28 17.67 -7.89
C CYS A 262 30.49 17.48 -6.95
N SER A 263 30.24 17.03 -5.73
CA SER A 263 31.31 16.75 -4.77
C SER A 263 31.93 15.38 -5.06
N GLU A 264 31.13 14.31 -5.05
CA GLU A 264 31.60 12.96 -5.38
C GLU A 264 30.46 12.11 -5.94
N VAL A 265 30.45 11.92 -7.27
CA VAL A 265 29.46 11.06 -7.93
C VAL A 265 29.68 9.58 -7.58
N HIS A 266 28.57 8.84 -7.43
CA HIS A 266 28.59 7.39 -7.29
C HIS A 266 27.67 6.72 -8.31
N GLY A 267 26.55 6.13 -7.89
CA GLY A 267 25.58 5.49 -8.77
C GLY A 267 24.89 6.46 -9.71
N ILE A 268 24.64 6.02 -10.94
CA ILE A 268 23.93 6.78 -11.97
C ILE A 268 22.79 5.95 -12.57
N CYS A 269 21.72 6.62 -13.01
CA CYS A 269 20.64 5.97 -13.74
C CYS A 269 20.01 6.91 -14.78
N PRO A 270 19.39 6.37 -15.85
CA PRO A 270 18.69 7.19 -16.82
C PRO A 270 17.41 7.75 -16.19
N TYR A 271 17.12 9.03 -16.43
CA TYR A 271 15.91 9.66 -15.89
C TYR A 271 15.45 10.83 -16.76
N LYS A 272 14.20 10.79 -17.22
CA LYS A 272 13.60 11.80 -18.11
C LYS A 272 14.51 12.04 -19.31
N ASP A 273 14.88 13.30 -19.59
CA ASP A 273 15.82 13.67 -20.66
C ASP A 273 17.30 13.71 -20.22
N GLY A 274 17.62 13.42 -18.96
CA GLY A 274 18.99 13.38 -18.44
C GLY A 274 19.40 12.07 -17.75
N ILE A 275 20.35 12.17 -16.84
CA ILE A 275 20.66 11.14 -15.86
C ILE A 275 20.46 11.69 -14.45
N VAL A 276 20.19 10.80 -13.50
CA VAL A 276 20.24 11.09 -12.07
C VAL A 276 21.45 10.40 -11.49
N PHE A 277 22.03 11.01 -10.46
CA PHE A 277 23.17 10.47 -9.76
C PHE A 277 23.09 10.73 -8.26
N ALA A 278 23.68 9.82 -7.48
CA ALA A 278 23.96 10.04 -6.07
C ALA A 278 25.27 10.82 -5.93
N ASP A 279 25.23 11.91 -5.17
CA ASP A 279 26.42 12.66 -4.76
C ASP A 279 26.74 12.33 -3.30
N LEU A 280 27.68 11.41 -3.12
CA LEU A 280 28.02 10.75 -1.87
C LEU A 280 28.41 11.77 -0.79
N LYS A 281 29.34 12.68 -1.12
CA LYS A 281 29.90 13.65 -0.17
C LYS A 281 28.95 14.80 0.12
N SER A 282 28.23 15.29 -0.90
CA SER A 282 27.26 16.35 -0.64
C SER A 282 25.94 15.82 -0.09
N ARG A 283 25.72 14.49 -0.02
CA ARG A 283 24.51 13.85 0.53
C ARG A 283 23.23 14.28 -0.21
N HIS A 284 23.33 14.39 -1.53
CA HIS A 284 22.22 14.77 -2.40
C HIS A 284 21.98 13.73 -3.49
N VAL A 285 20.74 13.69 -3.95
CA VAL A 285 20.39 13.09 -5.24
C VAL A 285 20.22 14.22 -6.25
N LYS A 286 20.97 14.18 -7.34
CA LYS A 286 21.08 15.26 -8.33
C LYS A 286 20.74 14.77 -9.75
N MET A 287 20.33 15.70 -10.61
CA MET A 287 20.04 15.44 -12.01
C MET A 287 20.99 16.23 -12.89
N TYR A 288 21.59 15.55 -13.88
CA TYR A 288 22.31 16.18 -14.98
C TYR A 288 21.44 16.18 -16.24
N LYS A 289 21.17 17.35 -16.80
CA LYS A 289 20.41 17.52 -18.05
C LYS A 289 20.92 18.72 -18.84
N ALA A 290 21.28 18.47 -20.11
CA ALA A 290 21.71 19.51 -21.05
C ALA A 290 22.79 20.46 -20.47
N GLY A 291 23.82 19.89 -19.84
CA GLY A 291 24.93 20.64 -19.26
C GLY A 291 24.67 21.24 -17.88
N ASN A 292 23.44 21.16 -17.34
CA ASN A 292 23.09 21.71 -16.03
C ASN A 292 22.90 20.61 -14.99
N ILE A 293 23.35 20.87 -13.76
CA ILE A 293 23.13 20.01 -12.60
C ILE A 293 22.15 20.68 -11.66
N THR A 294 21.14 19.93 -11.19
CA THR A 294 20.14 20.40 -10.23
C THR A 294 19.92 19.39 -9.12
N THR A 295 19.71 19.86 -7.90
CA THR A 295 19.35 19.00 -6.77
C THR A 295 17.89 18.55 -6.86
N ILE A 296 17.66 17.24 -6.76
CA ILE A 296 16.32 16.65 -6.66
C ILE A 296 15.90 16.55 -5.20
N ALA A 297 16.79 16.01 -4.36
CA ALA A 297 16.51 15.74 -2.96
C ALA A 297 17.78 15.84 -2.09
N GLY A 298 17.59 16.18 -0.82
CA GLY A 298 18.65 16.30 0.19
C GLY A 298 18.87 17.75 0.64
N THR A 299 19.17 17.93 1.93
CA THR A 299 19.65 19.20 2.51
C THR A 299 21.17 19.32 2.53
N GLY A 300 21.87 18.18 2.40
CA GLY A 300 23.31 18.07 2.60
C GLY A 300 23.75 17.85 4.05
N GLU A 301 22.80 17.84 5.00
CA GLU A 301 23.07 17.46 6.38
C GLU A 301 23.06 15.94 6.54
N ASP A 302 23.89 15.43 7.46
CA ASP A 302 23.82 14.02 7.86
C ASP A 302 22.49 13.73 8.55
N GLY A 303 21.82 12.67 8.10
CA GLY A 303 20.61 12.19 8.76
C GLY A 303 19.77 11.30 7.87
N CYS A 304 18.64 10.87 8.41
CA CYS A 304 17.68 10.00 7.76
C CYS A 304 16.28 10.64 7.74
N LEU A 305 16.19 11.97 7.64
CA LEU A 305 14.92 12.68 7.66
C LEU A 305 14.15 12.42 6.35
N LEU A 306 12.85 12.15 6.49
CA LEU A 306 11.92 11.90 5.39
C LEU A 306 10.97 13.08 5.15
N GLY A 307 10.15 13.00 4.10
CA GLY A 307 9.16 14.01 3.76
C GLY A 307 9.53 14.80 2.52
N SER A 308 9.30 16.10 2.52
CA SER A 308 9.56 16.98 1.38
C SER A 308 11.00 16.86 0.91
N ALA A 309 11.23 16.63 -0.39
CA ALA A 309 12.57 16.34 -0.93
C ALA A 309 13.62 17.44 -0.67
N SER A 310 13.20 18.70 -0.54
CA SER A 310 14.10 19.82 -0.20
C SER A 310 14.48 19.89 1.28
N HIS A 311 13.87 19.07 2.13
CA HIS A 311 14.08 19.05 3.59
C HIS A 311 14.47 17.66 4.12
N CYS A 312 14.55 16.65 3.24
CA CYS A 312 15.01 15.32 3.62
C CYS A 312 16.54 15.29 3.77
N SER A 313 17.07 14.33 4.53
CA SER A 313 18.51 14.11 4.66
C SER A 313 18.88 12.68 4.28
N PHE A 314 20.12 12.54 3.83
CA PHE A 314 20.74 11.26 3.49
C PHE A 314 22.04 11.10 4.27
N GLY A 315 22.35 9.86 4.64
CA GLY A 315 23.65 9.52 5.22
C GLY A 315 24.70 9.37 4.14
N GLN A 316 24.57 8.28 3.38
CA GLN A 316 25.49 7.92 2.31
C GLN A 316 24.68 7.38 1.12
N PRO A 317 24.12 8.26 0.27
CA PRO A 317 23.42 7.83 -0.93
C PRO A 317 24.43 7.27 -1.94
N VAL A 318 24.25 6.02 -2.37
CA VAL A 318 25.23 5.30 -3.20
C VAL A 318 24.65 4.89 -4.55
N ALA A 319 23.55 4.13 -4.53
CA ALA A 319 22.90 3.66 -5.75
C ALA A 319 21.60 4.42 -6.01
N VAL A 320 21.29 4.63 -7.29
CA VAL A 320 20.02 5.19 -7.74
C VAL A 320 19.45 4.34 -8.87
N ALA A 321 18.14 4.16 -8.88
CA ALA A 321 17.41 3.54 -9.99
C ALA A 321 16.13 4.33 -10.28
N ALA A 322 15.65 4.28 -11.52
CA ALA A 322 14.48 5.03 -11.95
C ALA A 322 13.39 4.12 -12.49
N GLU A 323 12.14 4.42 -12.16
CA GLU A 323 10.97 3.73 -12.69
C GLU A 323 10.01 4.74 -13.30
N ASN A 324 9.52 4.43 -14.50
CA ASN A 324 8.50 5.21 -15.23
C ASN A 324 8.83 6.70 -15.42
N GLU A 325 10.12 7.06 -15.39
CA GLU A 325 10.61 8.46 -15.40
C GLU A 325 10.00 9.38 -14.32
N LYS A 326 9.36 8.80 -13.30
CA LYS A 326 8.63 9.55 -12.25
C LYS A 326 9.03 9.14 -10.84
N ASN A 327 9.50 7.92 -10.65
CA ASN A 327 9.94 7.40 -9.37
C ASN A 327 11.46 7.19 -9.40
N LEU A 328 12.14 7.56 -8.32
CA LEU A 328 13.54 7.23 -8.09
C LEU A 328 13.67 6.40 -6.81
N PHE A 329 14.51 5.39 -6.86
CA PHE A 329 14.89 4.56 -5.73
C PHE A 329 16.33 4.89 -5.39
N VAL A 330 16.63 5.05 -4.11
CA VAL A 330 17.94 5.47 -3.63
C VAL A 330 18.37 4.54 -2.51
N CYS A 331 19.58 4.00 -2.59
CA CYS A 331 20.20 3.30 -1.48
C CYS A 331 20.94 4.29 -0.58
N ASP A 332 20.48 4.40 0.66
CA ASP A 332 21.21 5.08 1.73
C ASP A 332 21.94 4.04 2.57
N VAL A 333 23.23 3.84 2.26
CA VAL A 333 24.04 2.75 2.81
C VAL A 333 24.32 2.95 4.29
N GLN A 334 24.54 4.19 4.72
CA GLN A 334 24.83 4.49 6.13
C GLN A 334 23.65 4.10 7.02
N TYR A 335 22.41 4.33 6.58
CA TYR A 335 21.21 4.01 7.37
C TYR A 335 20.55 2.68 6.98
N GLY A 336 21.15 1.90 6.08
CA GLY A 336 20.59 0.62 5.65
C GLY A 336 19.18 0.74 5.06
N ALA A 337 18.93 1.80 4.29
CA ALA A 337 17.59 2.16 3.83
C ALA A 337 17.51 2.25 2.31
N ILE A 338 16.39 1.80 1.75
CA ILE A 338 16.01 2.07 0.37
C ILE A 338 14.93 3.15 0.40
N LYS A 339 15.17 4.28 -0.26
CA LYS A 339 14.30 5.47 -0.24
C LYS A 339 13.64 5.65 -1.60
N LEU A 340 12.31 5.82 -1.61
CA LEU A 340 11.52 6.25 -2.75
C LEU A 340 11.47 7.77 -2.81
N ILE A 341 11.77 8.35 -3.97
CA ILE A 341 11.48 9.74 -4.33
C ILE A 341 10.40 9.73 -5.39
N THR A 342 9.26 10.34 -5.12
CA THR A 342 8.10 10.35 -6.04
C THR A 342 7.29 11.65 -5.94
N GLY A 343 6.47 11.91 -6.96
CA GLY A 343 5.52 13.01 -6.99
C GLY A 343 4.23 12.70 -6.22
N LEU A 344 3.39 13.72 -6.04
CA LEU A 344 2.13 13.61 -5.29
C LEU A 344 0.90 14.01 -6.12
N GLU A 345 1.05 14.34 -7.39
CA GLU A 345 -0.08 14.79 -8.22
C GLU A 345 -1.04 13.64 -8.49
N GLY A 346 -0.54 12.44 -8.80
CA GLY A 346 -1.35 11.23 -8.95
C GLY A 346 -2.11 10.90 -7.66
N THR A 347 -1.46 11.05 -6.51
CA THR A 347 -2.06 10.88 -5.18
C THR A 347 -3.17 11.90 -4.92
N ALA A 348 -2.92 13.17 -5.23
CA ALA A 348 -3.88 14.27 -5.08
C ALA A 348 -5.13 14.05 -5.95
N LEU A 349 -4.96 13.61 -7.20
CA LEU A 349 -6.07 13.27 -8.10
C LEU A 349 -6.87 12.06 -7.62
N PHE A 350 -6.19 11.00 -7.16
CA PHE A 350 -6.84 9.83 -6.59
C PHE A 350 -7.70 10.16 -5.37
N LEU A 351 -7.15 10.94 -4.43
CA LEU A 351 -7.89 11.38 -3.24
C LEU A 351 -9.03 12.33 -3.61
N SER A 352 -8.84 13.18 -4.62
CA SER A 352 -9.92 14.03 -5.16
C SER A 352 -11.05 13.19 -5.74
N CYS A 353 -10.76 12.12 -6.49
CA CYS A 353 -11.78 11.18 -6.96
C CYS A 353 -12.49 10.51 -5.79
N LEU A 354 -11.76 10.00 -4.79
CA LEU A 354 -12.38 9.36 -3.63
C LEU A 354 -13.33 10.32 -2.88
N ASN A 355 -12.98 11.61 -2.79
CA ASN A 355 -13.87 12.64 -2.24
C ASN A 355 -15.10 12.87 -3.11
N LYS A 356 -14.94 13.04 -4.43
CA LYS A 356 -16.07 13.19 -5.38
C LYS A 356 -17.04 12.02 -5.27
N LEU A 357 -16.53 10.79 -5.18
CA LEU A 357 -17.35 9.60 -5.03
C LEU A 357 -18.21 9.63 -3.76
N TYR A 358 -17.69 10.13 -2.64
CA TYR A 358 -18.46 10.26 -1.39
C TYR A 358 -19.45 11.43 -1.46
N LEU A 359 -19.03 12.55 -2.05
CA LEU A 359 -19.87 13.73 -2.23
C LEU A 359 -21.07 13.47 -3.14
N ALA A 360 -20.92 12.61 -4.16
CA ALA A 360 -22.00 12.15 -5.04
C ALA A 360 -23.18 11.52 -4.29
N PHE A 361 -22.96 10.99 -3.08
CA PHE A 361 -24.02 10.45 -2.22
C PHE A 361 -24.30 11.33 -0.99
N GLY A 362 -23.74 12.54 -0.96
CA GLY A 362 -23.89 13.48 0.14
C GLY A 362 -23.18 13.06 1.42
N VAL A 363 -22.18 12.17 1.33
CA VAL A 363 -21.32 11.76 2.45
C VAL A 363 -20.21 12.80 2.60
N LYS A 364 -20.21 13.54 3.71
CA LYS A 364 -19.28 14.64 3.95
C LYS A 364 -18.98 14.85 5.43
N SER A 365 -17.90 15.58 5.72
CA SER A 365 -17.59 16.03 7.07
C SER A 365 -18.63 17.02 7.58
N LYS A 366 -18.94 16.96 8.89
CA LYS A 366 -19.96 17.80 9.57
C LYS A 366 -19.76 19.31 9.39
N LYS A 367 -18.55 19.76 9.04
CA LYS A 367 -18.20 21.18 8.84
C LYS A 367 -18.65 21.75 7.49
N ASN A 368 -18.95 20.91 6.50
CA ASN A 368 -19.36 21.35 5.16
C ASN A 368 -20.89 21.35 5.02
N LEU A 369 -21.54 22.45 5.42
CA LEU A 369 -23.00 22.62 5.35
C LEU A 369 -23.55 22.84 3.93
N LEU A 370 -22.70 23.03 2.91
CA LEU A 370 -23.16 23.49 1.59
C LEU A 370 -23.51 22.37 0.59
N LEU A 371 -24.59 22.67 -0.14
CA LEU A 371 -25.32 22.03 -1.24
C LEU A 371 -25.64 20.52 -1.18
N GLN A 372 -26.93 20.23 -1.34
CA GLN A 372 -27.45 18.90 -1.66
C GLN A 372 -27.20 18.68 -3.15
N GLN A 373 -26.35 17.70 -3.49
CA GLN A 373 -26.02 17.44 -4.88
C GLN A 373 -27.24 16.93 -5.65
N THR A 374 -27.36 17.38 -6.90
CA THR A 374 -28.36 16.83 -7.81
C THR A 374 -27.92 15.47 -8.33
N PRO A 375 -28.88 14.59 -8.73
CA PRO A 375 -28.54 13.31 -9.36
C PRO A 375 -27.66 13.45 -10.61
N ALA A 376 -27.87 14.48 -11.42
CA ALA A 376 -27.06 14.75 -12.60
C ALA A 376 -25.59 15.07 -12.25
N GLU A 377 -25.36 15.97 -11.28
CA GLU A 377 -24.01 16.28 -10.79
C GLU A 377 -23.31 15.06 -10.19
N SER A 378 -24.09 14.19 -9.52
CA SER A 378 -23.57 12.99 -8.88
C SER A 378 -23.14 11.94 -9.92
N ILE A 379 -23.90 11.78 -11.01
CA ILE A 379 -23.54 10.90 -12.13
C ILE A 379 -22.24 11.38 -12.76
N LEU A 380 -22.11 12.68 -13.06
CA LEU A 380 -20.88 13.26 -13.61
C LEU A 380 -19.67 13.04 -12.70
N GLN A 381 -19.83 13.18 -11.38
CA GLN A 381 -18.75 12.92 -10.43
C GLN A 381 -18.31 11.45 -10.41
N ILE A 382 -19.24 10.51 -10.53
CA ILE A 382 -18.93 9.08 -10.61
C ILE A 382 -18.26 8.78 -11.96
N GLU A 383 -18.71 9.39 -13.05
CA GLU A 383 -18.14 9.24 -14.39
C GLU A 383 -16.68 9.69 -14.43
N GLU A 384 -16.36 10.90 -13.92
CA GLU A 384 -14.98 11.40 -13.79
C GLU A 384 -14.09 10.43 -12.99
N CYS A 385 -14.66 9.80 -11.96
CA CYS A 385 -13.95 8.78 -11.17
C CYS A 385 -13.70 7.50 -11.96
N ILE A 386 -14.67 7.05 -12.76
CA ILE A 386 -14.49 5.89 -13.64
C ILE A 386 -13.41 6.17 -14.67
N GLU A 387 -13.41 7.35 -15.29
CA GLU A 387 -12.37 7.75 -16.25
C GLU A 387 -10.97 7.69 -15.63
N PHE A 388 -10.79 8.32 -14.47
CA PHE A 388 -9.50 8.33 -13.76
C PHE A 388 -9.03 6.93 -13.38
N LEU A 389 -9.92 6.12 -12.77
CA LEU A 389 -9.57 4.77 -12.35
C LEU A 389 -9.31 3.87 -13.57
N SER A 390 -10.08 4.01 -14.65
CA SER A 390 -9.92 3.18 -15.86
C SER A 390 -8.61 3.49 -16.56
N LYS A 391 -8.21 4.76 -16.60
CA LYS A 391 -6.89 5.16 -17.08
C LYS A 391 -5.79 4.49 -16.24
N THR A 392 -5.92 4.51 -14.93
CA THR A 392 -4.95 3.86 -14.02
C THR A 392 -4.82 2.35 -14.29
N PHE A 393 -5.93 1.65 -14.58
CA PHE A 393 -5.90 0.25 -14.99
C PHE A 393 -5.13 0.04 -16.29
N SER A 394 -5.45 0.83 -17.31
CA SER A 394 -4.84 0.71 -18.63
C SER A 394 -3.34 0.98 -18.55
N ASP A 395 -2.93 2.01 -17.81
CA ASP A 395 -1.51 2.35 -17.60
C ASP A 395 -0.76 1.19 -16.92
N VAL A 396 -1.33 0.61 -15.86
CA VAL A 396 -0.72 -0.52 -15.13
C VAL A 396 -0.67 -1.80 -15.96
N LYS A 397 -1.74 -2.12 -16.70
CA LYS A 397 -1.76 -3.28 -17.60
C LYS A 397 -0.73 -3.14 -18.72
N ALA A 398 -0.61 -1.95 -19.31
CA ALA A 398 0.36 -1.67 -20.34
C ALA A 398 1.79 -1.76 -19.80
N LEU A 399 2.05 -1.23 -18.61
CA LEU A 399 3.37 -1.27 -17.98
C LEU A 399 3.85 -2.69 -17.69
N HIS A 400 2.96 -3.54 -17.18
CA HIS A 400 3.32 -4.90 -16.77
C HIS A 400 2.96 -5.97 -17.81
N SER A 401 2.55 -5.58 -19.02
CA SER A 401 2.07 -6.47 -20.09
C SER A 401 1.05 -7.50 -19.58
N LEU A 402 0.10 -7.06 -18.76
CA LEU A 402 -0.86 -7.95 -18.11
C LEU A 402 -2.08 -8.18 -19.00
N GLU A 403 -2.28 -9.43 -19.42
CA GLU A 403 -3.49 -9.87 -20.13
C GLU A 403 -4.65 -10.19 -19.18
N ARG A 404 -4.33 -10.50 -17.91
CA ARG A 404 -5.33 -10.86 -16.89
C ARG A 404 -5.98 -9.64 -16.22
N ASN A 405 -7.03 -9.90 -15.46
CA ASN A 405 -7.61 -8.91 -14.55
C ASN A 405 -6.60 -8.51 -13.47
N THR A 406 -6.62 -7.23 -13.11
CA THR A 406 -5.75 -6.67 -12.08
C THR A 406 -6.31 -6.97 -10.70
N ASN A 407 -5.40 -7.07 -9.74
CA ASN A 407 -5.67 -7.10 -8.32
C ASN A 407 -4.87 -5.99 -7.62
N GLY A 408 -5.00 -5.91 -6.29
CA GLY A 408 -4.30 -4.88 -5.51
C GLY A 408 -2.78 -4.87 -5.67
N ALA A 409 -2.16 -6.05 -5.69
CA ALA A 409 -0.70 -6.20 -5.74
C ALA A 409 -0.08 -5.78 -7.07
N ASP A 410 -0.88 -5.70 -8.13
CA ASP A 410 -0.45 -5.22 -9.44
C ASP A 410 -0.24 -3.69 -9.46
N GLY A 411 -0.49 -2.98 -8.36
CA GLY A 411 -0.31 -1.52 -8.27
C GLY A 411 -1.52 -0.71 -8.70
N THR A 412 -2.71 -1.30 -8.69
CA THR A 412 -3.98 -0.58 -8.91
C THR A 412 -5.09 -1.18 -8.03
N ILE A 413 -6.31 -0.64 -8.07
CA ILE A 413 -7.44 -1.24 -7.36
C ILE A 413 -7.85 -2.57 -8.03
N SER A 414 -8.57 -3.43 -7.32
CA SER A 414 -9.06 -4.69 -7.90
C SER A 414 -10.11 -4.47 -8.99
N GLN A 415 -10.18 -5.38 -9.96
CA GLN A 415 -11.23 -5.40 -10.99
C GLN A 415 -12.65 -5.35 -10.38
N GLN A 416 -12.88 -6.06 -9.26
CA GLN A 416 -14.18 -6.06 -8.57
C GLN A 416 -14.52 -4.68 -7.99
N THR A 417 -13.52 -3.95 -7.50
CA THR A 417 -13.71 -2.57 -7.04
C THR A 417 -14.12 -1.67 -8.20
N MET A 418 -13.46 -1.81 -9.36
CA MET A 418 -13.82 -1.06 -10.58
C MET A 418 -15.26 -1.35 -11.04
N GLU A 419 -15.62 -2.64 -11.13
CA GLU A 419 -16.99 -3.06 -11.49
C GLU A 419 -18.02 -2.48 -10.52
N SER A 420 -17.69 -2.36 -9.23
CA SER A 420 -18.58 -1.72 -8.26
C SER A 420 -18.78 -0.22 -8.51
N VAL A 421 -17.74 0.50 -8.96
CA VAL A 421 -17.86 1.91 -9.35
C VAL A 421 -18.71 2.05 -10.63
N GLN A 422 -18.50 1.19 -11.62
CA GLN A 422 -19.30 1.17 -12.85
C GLN A 422 -20.77 0.82 -12.57
N MET A 423 -21.03 -0.15 -11.69
CA MET A 423 -22.38 -0.49 -11.24
C MET A 423 -23.06 0.70 -10.54
N MET A 424 -22.33 1.48 -9.74
CA MET A 424 -22.89 2.70 -9.14
C MET A 424 -23.33 3.69 -10.22
N HIS A 425 -22.51 3.94 -11.23
CA HIS A 425 -22.86 4.82 -12.35
C HIS A 425 -24.11 4.33 -13.08
N SER A 426 -24.10 3.10 -13.59
CA SER A 426 -25.22 2.53 -14.36
C SER A 426 -26.53 2.51 -13.55
N SER A 427 -26.43 2.20 -12.26
CA SER A 427 -27.59 2.18 -11.37
C SER A 427 -28.13 3.57 -11.07
N MET A 428 -27.24 4.56 -10.94
CA MET A 428 -27.64 5.94 -10.74
C MET A 428 -28.32 6.52 -11.98
N SER A 429 -27.79 6.28 -13.18
CA SER A 429 -28.43 6.68 -14.43
C SER A 429 -29.81 6.05 -14.57
N SER A 430 -29.91 4.74 -14.32
CA SER A 430 -31.20 4.03 -14.35
C SER A 430 -32.20 4.59 -13.34
N LEU A 431 -31.76 4.95 -12.12
CA LEU A 431 -32.64 5.59 -11.13
C LEU A 431 -33.19 6.93 -11.62
N VAL A 432 -32.35 7.76 -12.24
CA VAL A 432 -32.77 9.05 -12.81
C VAL A 432 -33.73 8.85 -13.97
N ASP A 433 -33.49 7.89 -14.86
CA ASP A 433 -34.37 7.58 -15.98
C ASP A 433 -35.74 7.07 -15.51
N ILE A 434 -35.77 6.16 -14.53
CA ILE A 434 -37.01 5.62 -13.98
C ILE A 434 -37.80 6.72 -13.27
N THR A 435 -37.14 7.53 -12.44
CA THR A 435 -37.82 8.59 -11.68
C THR A 435 -38.34 9.69 -12.60
N SER A 436 -37.56 10.11 -13.60
CA SER A 436 -38.00 11.10 -14.58
C SER A 436 -39.16 10.60 -15.44
N THR A 437 -39.17 9.32 -15.84
CA THR A 437 -40.26 8.72 -16.61
C THR A 437 -41.53 8.54 -15.78
N THR A 438 -41.40 8.13 -14.51
CA THR A 438 -42.54 7.76 -13.66
C THR A 438 -43.14 8.97 -12.94
N ASN A 439 -42.29 9.89 -12.46
CA ASN A 439 -42.70 11.11 -11.77
C ASN A 439 -41.65 12.22 -11.96
N PRO A 440 -41.77 13.05 -13.01
CA PRO A 440 -40.82 14.14 -13.30
C PRO A 440 -40.62 15.16 -12.16
N SER A 441 -41.60 15.29 -11.26
CA SER A 441 -41.51 16.23 -10.13
C SER A 441 -40.69 15.68 -8.95
N TYR A 442 -40.47 14.36 -8.91
CA TYR A 442 -39.77 13.70 -7.83
C TYR A 442 -38.25 13.79 -8.03
N LYS A 443 -37.56 14.36 -7.03
CA LYS A 443 -36.10 14.42 -7.00
C LYS A 443 -35.56 13.37 -6.02
N PRO A 444 -34.86 12.32 -6.48
CA PRO A 444 -34.38 11.29 -5.58
C PRO A 444 -33.34 11.85 -4.60
N ASN A 445 -33.50 11.54 -3.32
CA ASN A 445 -32.55 11.89 -2.28
C ASN A 445 -31.45 10.83 -2.18
N LEU A 446 -30.27 11.10 -2.74
CA LEU A 446 -29.19 10.11 -2.85
C LEU A 446 -28.68 9.58 -1.50
N LYS A 447 -28.91 10.31 -0.40
CA LYS A 447 -28.59 9.79 0.94
C LYS A 447 -29.42 8.57 1.34
N SER A 448 -30.59 8.35 0.73
CA SER A 448 -31.39 7.14 0.97
C SER A 448 -30.74 5.89 0.38
N CYS A 449 -29.74 6.03 -0.49
CA CYS A 449 -29.00 4.93 -1.09
C CYS A 449 -27.86 4.40 -0.19
N LEU A 450 -27.59 5.04 0.95
CA LEU A 450 -26.49 4.67 1.85
C LEU A 450 -26.84 3.48 2.73
N THR A 451 -25.87 2.60 2.97
CA THR A 451 -26.03 1.39 3.77
C THR A 451 -26.56 1.65 5.18
N THR A 452 -26.29 2.79 5.84
CA THR A 452 -26.89 3.04 7.17
C THR A 452 -28.42 3.16 7.15
N VAL A 453 -28.98 3.64 6.04
CA VAL A 453 -30.44 3.70 5.85
C VAL A 453 -30.98 2.32 5.51
N VAL A 454 -30.24 1.58 4.68
CA VAL A 454 -30.59 0.25 4.18
C VAL A 454 -30.40 -0.84 5.26
N GLU A 455 -29.39 -0.77 6.12
CA GLU A 455 -29.15 -1.63 7.28
C GLU A 455 -30.22 -1.45 8.34
N ASN A 456 -30.65 -0.22 8.61
CA ASN A 456 -31.80 -0.01 9.50
C ASN A 456 -33.04 -0.71 8.92
N LEU A 457 -33.26 -0.57 7.61
CA LEU A 457 -34.35 -1.22 6.90
C LEU A 457 -34.24 -2.76 6.88
N HIS A 458 -33.06 -3.31 6.65
CA HIS A 458 -32.77 -4.74 6.69
C HIS A 458 -32.85 -5.32 8.10
N SER A 459 -32.34 -4.61 9.11
CA SER A 459 -32.41 -5.05 10.51
C SER A 459 -33.87 -5.29 10.93
N LEU A 460 -34.79 -4.42 10.49
CA LEU A 460 -36.23 -4.55 10.72
C LEU A 460 -36.88 -5.66 9.89
N SER A 461 -36.31 -6.01 8.74
CA SER A 461 -36.71 -7.21 7.96
C SER A 461 -36.35 -8.50 8.69
N HIS A 462 -35.16 -8.55 9.31
CA HIS A 462 -34.67 -9.70 10.06
C HIS A 462 -35.41 -9.91 11.40
N VAL A 463 -36.07 -8.88 11.94
CA VAL A 463 -36.91 -9.01 13.16
C VAL A 463 -38.02 -10.06 13.00
N LYS A 464 -38.53 -10.29 11.78
CA LYS A 464 -39.59 -11.28 11.54
C LYS A 464 -39.05 -12.65 11.15
N GLN A 465 -37.90 -12.73 10.47
CA GLN A 465 -37.27 -13.97 10.00
C GLN A 465 -35.76 -13.80 9.86
N ASP A 466 -34.97 -14.70 10.44
CA ASP A 466 -33.50 -14.58 10.47
C ASP A 466 -32.85 -14.63 9.07
N LEU A 467 -33.38 -15.42 8.13
CA LEU A 467 -32.79 -15.64 6.79
C LEU A 467 -33.86 -15.71 5.68
N PRO A 468 -34.45 -14.58 5.25
CA PRO A 468 -35.43 -14.59 4.17
C PRO A 468 -34.77 -14.89 2.81
N SER A 469 -35.43 -15.70 1.97
CA SER A 469 -35.04 -15.83 0.56
C SER A 469 -35.22 -14.48 -0.18
N LYS A 470 -34.50 -14.26 -1.28
CA LYS A 470 -34.63 -13.03 -2.10
C LYS A 470 -36.08 -12.73 -2.48
N LEU A 471 -36.85 -13.75 -2.84
CA LEU A 471 -38.28 -13.61 -3.18
C LEU A 471 -39.12 -13.20 -1.97
N GLN A 472 -38.86 -13.78 -0.80
CA GLN A 472 -39.57 -13.47 0.44
C GLN A 472 -39.29 -12.03 0.88
N TYR A 473 -38.01 -11.63 0.85
CA TYR A 473 -37.60 -10.26 1.12
C TYR A 473 -38.31 -9.25 0.22
N CYS A 474 -38.37 -9.51 -1.10
CA CYS A 474 -39.08 -8.62 -2.03
C CYS A 474 -40.58 -8.51 -1.76
N ARG A 475 -41.23 -9.59 -1.28
CA ARG A 475 -42.66 -9.57 -0.91
C ARG A 475 -42.91 -8.77 0.36
N ASP A 476 -42.04 -8.93 1.35
CA ASP A 476 -42.20 -8.30 2.65
C ASP A 476 -41.72 -6.83 2.66
N PHE A 477 -40.93 -6.41 1.67
CA PHE A 477 -40.32 -5.08 1.57
C PHE A 477 -41.34 -3.94 1.71
N GLY A 478 -42.49 -4.04 1.04
CA GLY A 478 -43.54 -3.00 1.14
C GLY A 478 -44.07 -2.83 2.56
N ASN A 479 -44.33 -3.94 3.25
CA ASN A 479 -44.81 -3.93 4.63
C ASN A 479 -43.73 -3.42 5.61
N ILE A 480 -42.47 -3.83 5.39
CA ILE A 480 -41.33 -3.36 6.19
C ILE A 480 -41.18 -1.84 6.05
N PHE A 481 -41.27 -1.31 4.83
CA PHE A 481 -41.19 0.12 4.57
C PHE A 481 -42.32 0.88 5.26
N THR A 482 -43.57 0.40 5.20
CA THR A 482 -44.69 1.01 5.91
C THR A 482 -44.49 1.01 7.43
N GLU A 483 -44.00 -0.08 8.01
CA GLU A 483 -43.69 -0.14 9.45
C GLU A 483 -42.56 0.81 9.86
N ILE A 484 -41.55 1.00 9.00
CA ILE A 484 -40.50 1.99 9.21
C ILE A 484 -41.06 3.40 9.22
N VAL A 485 -41.87 3.74 8.21
CA VAL A 485 -42.52 5.05 8.10
C VAL A 485 -43.35 5.33 9.35
N LYS A 486 -44.11 4.35 9.86
CA LYS A 486 -44.84 4.47 11.14
C LYS A 486 -43.95 4.77 12.33
N ARG A 487 -42.75 4.18 12.41
CA ARG A 487 -41.81 4.37 13.54
C ARG A 487 -41.07 5.71 13.47
N ILE A 488 -40.81 6.24 12.27
CA ILE A 488 -40.04 7.48 12.08
C ILE A 488 -40.93 8.73 11.95
N THR A 489 -42.23 8.55 11.68
CA THR A 489 -43.18 9.66 11.64
C THR A 489 -43.89 9.78 12.98
N ASN A 490 -44.09 11.02 13.46
CA ASN A 490 -44.94 11.29 14.62
C ASN A 490 -46.40 11.07 14.25
N TRP A 491 -46.85 9.82 14.21
CA TRP A 491 -48.24 9.49 13.97
C TRP A 491 -48.96 9.22 15.30
N SER A 492 -49.98 10.03 15.59
CA SER A 492 -50.98 9.74 16.62
C SER A 492 -52.12 8.91 15.99
N ALA A 493 -52.24 7.63 16.38
CA ALA A 493 -53.39 6.82 16.02
C ALA A 493 -54.58 7.17 16.92
N TYR A 494 -55.64 7.73 16.34
CA TYR A 494 -56.95 7.79 17.00
C TYR A 494 -57.65 6.45 16.76
N TYR A 495 -57.70 5.60 17.79
CA TYR A 495 -58.48 4.37 17.76
C TYR A 495 -59.97 4.72 17.85
N PHE A 496 -60.68 4.66 16.73
CA PHE A 496 -62.14 4.61 16.74
C PHE A 496 -62.57 3.14 16.84
N THR A 497 -62.68 2.63 18.07
CA THR A 497 -63.38 1.38 18.32
C THR A 497 -64.89 1.67 18.31
N LYS A 498 -65.63 1.03 17.39
CA LYS A 498 -67.11 1.00 17.44
C LYS A 498 -67.58 0.49 18.80
N ASP A 499 -68.74 0.95 19.26
CA ASP A 499 -69.43 0.50 20.49
C ASP A 499 -69.66 -1.03 20.58
N SER A 500 -69.43 -1.79 19.51
CA SER A 500 -69.65 -3.24 19.47
C SER A 500 -68.37 -4.09 19.65
N SER A 501 -67.23 -3.52 20.03
CA SER A 501 -66.00 -4.31 20.29
C SER A 501 -65.95 -4.83 21.73
N TYR A 502 -66.77 -5.84 22.01
CA TYR A 502 -66.77 -6.62 23.25
C TYR A 502 -65.62 -7.64 23.23
N TYR A 503 -64.66 -7.54 24.13
CA TYR A 503 -63.76 -8.65 24.47
C TYR A 503 -64.25 -9.26 25.79
N PRO A 504 -64.65 -10.53 25.85
CA PRO A 504 -64.95 -11.18 27.12
C PRO A 504 -63.64 -11.31 27.91
N LEU A 505 -63.62 -10.77 29.13
CA LEU A 505 -62.61 -11.12 30.11
C LEU A 505 -62.80 -12.60 30.48
N PRO A 506 -61.74 -13.43 30.47
CA PRO A 506 -61.85 -14.81 30.94
C PRO A 506 -62.16 -14.82 32.44
N ASP A 507 -63.21 -15.52 32.86
CA ASP A 507 -63.63 -15.67 34.27
C ASP A 507 -62.67 -16.52 35.14
N SER A 508 -61.51 -16.93 34.61
CA SER A 508 -60.53 -17.75 35.31
C SER A 508 -59.16 -17.07 35.37
N ALA A 509 -59.04 -16.07 36.24
CA ALA A 509 -57.72 -15.58 36.66
C ALA A 509 -57.08 -16.60 37.61
N ILE A 510 -56.08 -17.36 37.12
CA ILE A 510 -55.24 -18.20 37.97
C ILE A 510 -54.25 -17.28 38.69
N ASN A 511 -54.23 -17.33 40.03
CA ASN A 511 -53.26 -16.59 40.84
C ASN A 511 -51.84 -17.08 40.47
N LEU A 512 -50.85 -16.19 40.35
CA LEU A 512 -49.50 -16.51 39.86
C LEU A 512 -48.83 -17.67 40.63
N ASN A 513 -49.21 -17.85 41.91
CA ASN A 513 -48.76 -18.94 42.77
C ASN A 513 -49.40 -20.31 42.46
N GLY A 514 -50.47 -20.34 41.68
CA GLY A 514 -51.17 -21.54 41.21
C GLY A 514 -50.70 -22.04 39.84
N ILE A 515 -49.72 -21.37 39.22
CA ILE A 515 -49.08 -21.87 37.99
C ILE A 515 -48.23 -23.08 38.37
N PRO A 516 -48.51 -24.30 37.86
CA PRO A 516 -47.73 -25.48 38.19
C PRO A 516 -46.29 -25.28 37.72
N LYS A 517 -45.36 -25.27 38.67
CA LYS A 517 -43.92 -25.20 38.35
C LYS A 517 -43.51 -26.54 37.75
N LEU A 518 -42.90 -26.50 36.56
CA LEU A 518 -42.20 -27.65 36.00
C LEU A 518 -41.25 -28.21 37.06
N LYS A 519 -41.44 -29.48 37.44
CA LYS A 519 -40.42 -30.20 38.22
C LYS A 519 -39.15 -30.20 37.38
N LYS A 520 -38.09 -29.58 37.89
CA LYS A 520 -36.75 -29.73 37.29
C LYS A 520 -36.48 -31.25 37.22
N PRO A 521 -36.02 -31.77 36.07
CA PRO A 521 -35.61 -33.17 35.99
C PRO A 521 -34.56 -33.44 37.07
N ASP A 522 -34.58 -34.63 37.64
CA ASP A 522 -33.61 -35.03 38.66
C ASP A 522 -32.20 -34.78 38.13
N THR A 523 -31.40 -34.05 38.91
CA THR A 523 -30.05 -33.66 38.53
C THR A 523 -29.21 -34.93 38.49
N ARG A 524 -28.94 -35.48 37.31
CA ARG A 524 -27.94 -36.53 37.15
C ARG A 524 -26.59 -35.89 37.35
N SER A 525 -25.88 -36.29 38.41
CA SER A 525 -24.49 -35.86 38.61
C SER A 525 -23.65 -36.44 37.47
N ILE A 526 -23.12 -35.57 36.63
CA ILE A 526 -22.08 -35.96 35.68
C ILE A 526 -20.76 -36.07 36.44
N THR A 527 -19.96 -37.08 36.15
CA THR A 527 -18.62 -37.14 36.74
C THR A 527 -17.76 -36.01 36.18
N PRO A 528 -16.76 -35.53 36.93
CA PRO A 528 -15.82 -34.53 36.43
C PRO A 528 -15.13 -34.96 35.13
N GLU A 529 -14.87 -36.26 34.94
CA GLU A 529 -14.28 -36.77 33.69
C GLU A 529 -15.22 -36.64 32.50
N ASP A 530 -16.49 -37.02 32.65
CA ASP A 530 -17.49 -36.93 31.57
C ASP A 530 -17.81 -35.46 31.25
N SER A 531 -17.82 -34.60 32.26
CA SER A 531 -17.97 -33.15 32.07
C SER A 531 -16.80 -32.57 31.29
N LYS A 532 -15.57 -33.02 31.57
CA LYS A 532 -14.36 -32.60 30.84
C LYS A 532 -14.38 -33.11 29.40
N LEU A 533 -14.79 -34.36 29.19
CA LEU A 533 -14.94 -34.95 27.86
C LEU A 533 -15.97 -34.19 27.00
N LEU A 534 -17.12 -33.82 27.58
CA LEU A 534 -18.13 -33.00 26.91
C LEU A 534 -17.62 -31.59 26.61
N TYR A 535 -16.83 -31.00 27.52
CA TYR A 535 -16.22 -29.69 27.33
C TYR A 535 -15.19 -29.72 26.19
N ASP A 536 -14.36 -30.75 26.14
CA ASP A 536 -13.35 -30.96 25.10
C ASP A 536 -14.02 -31.26 23.75
N TRP A 537 -15.09 -32.06 23.74
CA TRP A 537 -15.90 -32.32 22.54
C TRP A 537 -16.56 -31.03 22.02
N ALA A 538 -17.17 -30.22 22.90
CA ALA A 538 -17.77 -28.94 22.52
C ALA A 538 -16.73 -27.91 22.03
N LYS A 539 -15.52 -27.91 22.61
CA LYS A 539 -14.40 -27.05 22.20
C LYS A 539 -13.85 -27.47 20.83
N THR A 540 -13.85 -28.76 20.53
CA THR A 540 -13.28 -29.34 19.30
C THR A 540 -14.29 -29.38 18.16
N HIS A 541 -15.58 -29.55 18.44
CA HIS A 541 -16.63 -29.80 17.42
C HIS A 541 -17.85 -28.89 17.52
N GLY A 542 -18.08 -28.25 18.68
CA GLY A 542 -19.28 -27.43 18.97
C GLY A 542 -19.08 -25.92 18.85
N LYS A 543 -17.89 -25.43 18.50
CA LYS A 543 -17.72 -24.01 18.19
C LYS A 543 -18.31 -23.70 16.81
N CYS A 544 -19.58 -23.29 16.79
CA CYS A 544 -20.02 -22.37 15.76
C CYS A 544 -19.08 -21.15 15.84
N VAL A 545 -18.28 -20.94 14.80
CA VAL A 545 -17.49 -19.72 14.69
C VAL A 545 -18.48 -18.57 14.73
N ARG A 546 -18.51 -17.78 15.82
CA ARG A 546 -19.19 -16.48 15.78
C ARG A 546 -18.67 -15.79 14.53
N GLN A 547 -19.56 -15.45 13.61
CA GLN A 547 -19.20 -14.57 12.49
C GLN A 547 -18.61 -13.33 13.14
N ARG A 548 -17.28 -13.20 13.11
CA ARG A 548 -16.60 -12.04 13.68
C ARG A 548 -17.14 -10.86 12.89
N MET A 549 -17.91 -9.99 13.54
CA MET A 549 -18.26 -8.72 12.94
C MET A 549 -16.95 -8.03 12.62
N VAL A 550 -16.81 -7.47 11.41
CA VAL A 550 -15.57 -6.81 10.95
C VAL A 550 -15.05 -5.75 11.95
N ARG A 551 -15.93 -5.22 12.82
CA ARG A 551 -15.62 -4.30 13.93
C ARG A 551 -14.78 -4.90 15.07
N GLN A 552 -14.69 -6.23 15.20
CA GLN A 552 -13.90 -6.92 16.23
C GLN A 552 -12.47 -7.25 15.76
N GLU A 553 -12.05 -6.77 14.58
CA GLU A 553 -10.81 -7.17 13.92
C GLU A 553 -9.71 -6.07 13.94
N THR A 554 -9.35 -5.56 15.12
CA THR A 554 -8.51 -4.34 15.29
C THR A 554 -7.01 -4.59 15.55
N THR A 555 -6.44 -5.72 15.13
CA THR A 555 -5.05 -6.09 15.46
C THR A 555 -4.00 -5.54 14.46
N MET A 556 -2.87 -5.03 14.96
CA MET A 556 -1.74 -4.46 14.17
C MET A 556 -0.98 -5.48 13.29
N TYR A 557 -1.29 -6.78 13.43
CA TYR A 557 -0.62 -7.88 12.73
C TYR A 557 -1.43 -8.41 11.54
N LYS A 558 -2.48 -7.71 11.10
CA LYS A 558 -3.38 -8.18 10.02
C LYS A 558 -3.08 -7.50 8.70
N CYS A 559 -3.19 -8.25 7.59
CA CYS A 559 -3.01 -7.78 6.21
C CYS A 559 -3.75 -6.47 5.93
N GLY A 560 -3.03 -5.35 5.81
CA GLY A 560 -3.57 -4.01 5.56
C GLY A 560 -3.54 -3.01 6.72
N THR A 561 -2.93 -3.37 7.84
CA THR A 561 -2.32 -2.39 8.75
C THR A 561 -0.93 -2.03 8.24
N LEU A 562 -0.41 -0.85 8.57
CA LEU A 562 0.97 -0.47 8.19
C LEU A 562 2.02 -1.46 8.78
N PRO A 563 3.23 -1.52 8.20
CA PRO A 563 4.35 -2.26 8.77
C PRO A 563 4.65 -1.88 10.23
N LEU A 564 5.08 -2.84 11.06
CA LEU A 564 5.29 -2.63 12.50
C LEU A 564 6.37 -1.59 12.82
N ASN A 565 7.40 -1.48 11.98
CA ASN A 565 8.43 -0.46 12.11
C ASN A 565 7.90 0.96 11.93
N MET A 566 6.76 1.16 11.25
CA MET A 566 6.08 2.48 11.20
C MET A 566 5.41 2.88 12.52
N TYR A 567 5.42 1.99 13.53
CA TYR A 567 4.98 2.27 14.90
C TYR A 567 6.15 2.36 15.89
N SER A 568 7.39 2.08 15.46
CA SER A 568 8.58 2.22 16.28
C SER A 568 9.02 3.68 16.33
N ASP A 569 9.35 4.17 17.53
CA ASP A 569 9.92 5.51 17.75
C ASP A 569 11.47 5.49 17.80
N LYS A 570 12.11 4.32 17.67
CA LYS A 570 13.57 4.18 17.72
C LYS A 570 14.21 4.43 16.34
N ASN A 571 15.13 5.39 16.28
CA ASN A 571 15.98 5.62 15.12
C ASN A 571 17.11 4.59 15.08
N TYR A 572 17.37 4.00 13.91
CA TYR A 572 18.53 3.14 13.70
C TYR A 572 19.79 4.01 13.57
N GLU A 573 20.79 3.75 14.42
CA GLU A 573 22.13 4.35 14.28
C GLU A 573 22.95 3.46 13.34
N GLY A 574 23.25 3.98 12.16
CA GLY A 574 23.99 3.24 11.15
C GLY A 574 25.40 3.82 10.90
N SER A 575 26.36 2.94 10.62
CA SER A 575 27.75 3.30 10.35
C SER A 575 28.00 3.50 8.86
N ALA A 576 28.71 4.57 8.50
CA ALA A 576 29.11 4.81 7.11
C ALA A 576 30.00 3.69 6.58
N LEU A 577 29.78 3.29 5.32
CA LEU A 577 30.58 2.28 4.64
C LEU A 577 31.85 2.92 4.06
N VAL A 578 33.00 2.36 4.37
CA VAL A 578 34.27 2.75 3.75
C VAL A 578 34.53 1.86 2.54
N PHE A 579 34.59 2.45 1.35
CA PHE A 579 34.95 1.74 0.13
C PHE A 579 36.49 1.70 -0.01
N ASN A 580 37.11 0.61 0.44
CA ASN A 580 38.55 0.38 0.28
C ASN A 580 38.82 -0.26 -1.09
N TRP A 581 39.60 0.43 -1.94
CA TRP A 581 39.89 0.03 -3.31
C TRP A 581 41.34 -0.45 -3.52
N GLN A 582 42.05 -0.81 -2.44
CA GLN A 582 43.42 -1.28 -2.55
C GLN A 582 43.48 -2.64 -3.26
N GLN A 583 44.44 -2.79 -4.18
CA GLN A 583 44.82 -4.09 -4.75
C GLN A 583 45.20 -5.01 -3.58
N ASN A 584 44.47 -6.10 -3.41
CA ASN A 584 44.88 -7.15 -2.49
C ASN A 584 46.07 -7.87 -3.13
N ASP A 585 47.28 -7.37 -2.85
CA ASP A 585 48.46 -8.22 -2.98
C ASP A 585 48.29 -9.39 -1.99
N GLU A 586 48.21 -10.60 -2.55
CA GLU A 586 48.06 -11.90 -1.91
C GLU A 586 48.74 -11.99 -0.53
N ASN A 587 47.95 -12.28 0.53
CA ASN A 587 48.23 -13.26 1.57
C ASN A 587 47.28 -13.06 2.77
N ASP A 588 46.10 -13.69 2.74
CA ASP A 588 45.33 -13.89 3.98
C ASP A 588 45.21 -15.38 4.27
N SER A 589 46.28 -15.89 4.88
CA SER A 589 46.34 -17.18 5.56
C SER A 589 46.29 -16.94 7.06
N ASN A 590 45.16 -16.44 7.56
CA ASN A 590 44.84 -16.47 9.00
C ASN A 590 43.35 -16.25 9.24
N ASP A 591 42.56 -17.26 8.86
CA ASP A 591 41.18 -17.38 9.32
C ASP A 591 41.19 -17.92 10.76
N GLN A 592 41.43 -17.02 11.73
CA GLN A 592 41.16 -17.31 13.13
C GLN A 592 39.64 -17.31 13.32
N ARG A 593 39.08 -18.52 13.40
CA ARG A 593 37.71 -18.77 13.85
C ARG A 593 37.49 -18.09 15.20
N VAL A 594 36.67 -17.05 15.21
CA VAL A 594 35.96 -16.63 16.40
C VAL A 594 34.68 -17.47 16.41
N ASP A 595 34.71 -18.56 17.17
CA ASP A 595 33.52 -19.31 17.52
C ASP A 595 32.69 -18.40 18.46
N GLU A 596 31.65 -17.76 17.93
CA GLU A 596 30.59 -17.19 18.76
C GLU A 596 29.74 -18.36 19.27
N GLU A 597 29.93 -18.72 20.55
CA GLU A 597 29.03 -19.59 21.30
C GLU A 597 27.61 -19.03 21.25
N TYR A 598 26.70 -19.78 20.64
CA TYR A 598 25.27 -19.57 20.79
C TYR A 598 24.87 -20.10 22.18
N ASP A 599 24.65 -19.19 23.13
CA ASP A 599 23.88 -19.50 24.33
C ASP A 599 22.44 -19.82 23.91
N THR A 600 22.15 -21.11 23.79
CA THR A 600 20.79 -21.64 23.85
C THR A 600 20.36 -21.64 25.31
N ASP A 601 19.71 -20.56 25.75
CA ASP A 601 18.92 -20.62 26.98
C ASP A 601 17.49 -21.07 26.67
N ASP A 602 17.18 -22.17 27.34
CA ASP A 602 15.99 -23.00 27.23
C ASP A 602 14.68 -22.27 27.51
N GLU A 603 13.65 -22.81 26.85
CA GLU A 603 12.25 -22.63 27.16
C GLU A 603 11.96 -22.89 28.65
N THR A 604 11.50 -21.87 29.38
CA THR A 604 10.60 -22.09 30.51
C THR A 604 9.33 -21.28 30.33
N ASP A 605 8.30 -22.04 29.97
CA ASP A 605 6.89 -21.72 29.87
C ASP A 605 6.35 -21.42 31.29
N ASP A 606 6.48 -20.18 31.76
CA ASP A 606 5.83 -19.74 33.00
C ASP A 606 4.43 -19.19 32.71
N ARG A 607 3.47 -19.94 33.24
CA ARG A 607 2.05 -19.66 33.30
C ARG A 607 1.83 -18.53 34.30
N ASP A 608 1.31 -17.40 33.83
CA ASP A 608 0.72 -16.41 34.72
C ASP A 608 -0.73 -16.81 35.03
N ASP A 609 -0.88 -17.42 36.20
CA ASP A 609 -2.14 -17.54 36.93
C ASP A 609 -2.63 -16.13 37.33
N GLU A 610 -3.78 -15.71 36.77
CA GLU A 610 -4.52 -14.55 37.25
C GLU A 610 -5.18 -14.90 38.60
N GLU A 611 -4.49 -14.63 39.71
CA GLU A 611 -5.13 -14.48 41.01
C GLU A 611 -5.75 -13.07 41.15
N ASP A 612 -7.06 -13.09 40.97
CA ASP A 612 -8.08 -12.18 41.48
C ASP A 612 -7.77 -11.68 42.90
N ASN A 613 -7.75 -10.36 43.11
CA ASN A 613 -8.18 -9.75 44.37
C ASN A 613 -8.39 -8.23 44.25
N GLY A 614 -9.67 -7.85 44.27
CA GLY A 614 -10.12 -6.84 45.24
C GLY A 614 -10.71 -5.55 44.66
N PHE A 615 -12.02 -5.58 44.38
CA PHE A 615 -12.87 -4.39 44.52
C PHE A 615 -13.86 -4.58 45.68
N VAL A 616 -13.98 -3.53 46.48
CA VAL A 616 -14.61 -3.43 47.81
C VAL A 616 -16.13 -3.23 47.71
N ASP A 617 -16.87 -3.81 48.67
CA ASP A 617 -18.12 -3.33 49.34
C ASP A 617 -18.91 -4.55 49.89
N ASN A 618 -19.55 -4.63 51.06
CA ASN A 618 -19.92 -3.70 52.13
C ASN A 618 -20.53 -4.49 53.32
N HIS A 619 -20.65 -3.85 54.48
CA HIS A 619 -21.49 -4.19 55.67
C HIS A 619 -21.05 -5.38 56.56
N GLY A 620 -21.12 -5.36 57.89
CA GLY A 620 -21.70 -4.45 58.88
C GLY A 620 -21.92 -5.26 60.18
N ASN A 621 -21.66 -4.64 61.34
CA ASN A 621 -22.12 -4.98 62.70
C ASN A 621 -22.66 -6.41 62.96
N THR A 622 -21.94 -7.24 63.70
CA THR A 622 -22.10 -7.51 65.15
C THR A 622 -21.18 -8.65 65.58
#